data_AF-A0A0G4HX28-F1
#
_entry.id   AF-A0A0G4HX28-F1
#
_cell.length_a   1.000
_cell.length_b   1.000
_cell.length_c   1.000
_cell.angle_alpha   90.00
_cell.angle_beta   90.00
_cell.angle_gamma   90.00
#
_symmetry.space_group_name_H-M   'P 1'
#
loop_
_entity.id
_entity.type
_entity.pdbx_description
1 polymer ?
#
loop_
_entity_poly.entity_id
_entity_poly.type
_entity_poly.pdbx_seq_one_letter_code
_entity_poly.pdbx_strand_id
1 'polypeptide(L)'
;MRTFFAVVSAACVGQQAVGFAPPSAPLRRFGTLSTFSRTGAEPAGRTREEAEAARAGYRREKAASWGTPTRHRDDISGLSRQGGEAPEIVKQMEKLKAEQAEGEMDKPIAGELDDLMNYPSQMVDLEKMDVEARISMIQADADYFAKRAGWKADEDGQTDLEARETSWSGQAGMDEVENFDGAWAALPKRKLLLAGDLLALYLFAFIGRASHGEDVSGGLLNLEVWQTAAPFIAGWLALAPPLGAFTRGSTMTVQMAAMEGAKAAALSMPLGVCIRAGLKGELPPPVFVGVSILTTFTFLVGWRALYTKIRGQEDEDGNREENLVDTVKMVLTLIKRW
;
A
#
# COMPACT_ATOMS: atom_id res chain seq x y z
N MET A 1 1.35 -26.31 0.17
CA MET A 1 0.42 -26.61 -0.94
C MET A 1 -0.17 -28.03 -0.89
N ARG A 2 0.59 -29.10 -0.61
CA ARG A 2 0.04 -30.48 -0.53
C ARG A 2 -0.98 -30.71 0.59
N THR A 3 -0.80 -30.08 1.74
CA THR A 3 -1.75 -30.15 2.88
C THR A 3 -3.07 -29.44 2.59
N PHE A 4 -3.06 -28.46 1.69
CA PHE A 4 -4.22 -27.66 1.34
C PHE A 4 -5.22 -28.43 0.46
N PHE A 5 -4.69 -29.19 -0.51
CA PHE A 5 -5.50 -30.09 -1.35
C PHE A 5 -6.07 -31.28 -0.56
N ALA A 6 -5.34 -31.78 0.45
CA ALA A 6 -5.80 -32.92 1.24
C ALA A 6 -7.06 -32.61 2.07
N VAL A 7 -7.17 -31.40 2.64
CA VAL A 7 -8.34 -30.98 3.43
C VAL A 7 -9.57 -30.77 2.55
N VAL A 8 -9.40 -30.17 1.36
CA VAL A 8 -10.50 -29.97 0.40
C VAL A 8 -10.97 -31.28 -0.22
N SER A 9 -10.04 -32.22 -0.48
CA SER A 9 -10.38 -33.52 -1.08
C SER A 9 -11.06 -34.48 -0.10
N ALA A 10 -10.76 -34.40 1.20
CA ALA A 10 -11.40 -35.24 2.22
C ALA A 10 -12.88 -34.86 2.46
N ALA A 11 -13.25 -33.59 2.28
CA ALA A 11 -14.63 -33.15 2.41
C ALA A 11 -15.53 -33.60 1.25
N CYS A 12 -14.97 -33.84 0.05
CA CYS A 12 -15.75 -34.20 -1.14
C CYS A 12 -16.15 -35.69 -1.22
N VAL A 13 -15.42 -36.59 -0.56
CA VAL A 13 -15.66 -38.05 -0.71
C VAL A 13 -16.79 -38.56 0.21
N GLY A 14 -17.19 -37.80 1.24
CA GLY A 14 -18.12 -38.27 2.28
C GLY A 14 -19.62 -38.16 1.97
N GLN A 15 -20.05 -37.61 0.83
CA GLN A 15 -21.43 -37.09 0.71
C GLN A 15 -22.35 -37.79 -0.32
N GLN A 16 -21.94 -38.91 -0.92
CA GLN A 16 -22.72 -39.60 -1.96
C GLN A 16 -23.78 -40.62 -1.49
N ALA A 17 -24.11 -40.73 -0.19
CA ALA A 17 -25.04 -41.77 0.26
C ALA A 17 -26.04 -41.32 1.32
N VAL A 18 -26.93 -40.37 1.00
CA VAL A 18 -28.20 -40.24 1.74
C VAL A 18 -29.33 -39.90 0.76
N GLY A 19 -30.12 -40.90 0.40
CA GLY A 19 -31.33 -40.73 -0.40
C GLY A 19 -32.41 -40.00 0.41
N PHE A 20 -32.86 -38.84 -0.08
CA PHE A 20 -33.94 -38.07 0.53
C PHE A 20 -35.19 -38.19 -0.35
N ALA A 21 -36.23 -38.81 0.18
CA ALA A 21 -37.57 -38.84 -0.42
C ALA A 21 -38.26 -37.47 -0.26
N PRO A 22 -39.07 -37.02 -1.23
CA PRO A 22 -39.75 -35.73 -1.15
C PRO A 22 -41.02 -35.82 -0.29
N PRO A 23 -41.27 -34.88 0.64
CA PRO A 23 -42.59 -34.71 1.24
C PRO A 23 -43.47 -33.78 0.40
N SER A 24 -44.61 -34.30 -0.03
CA SER A 24 -45.73 -33.54 -0.60
C SER A 24 -46.56 -32.90 0.51
N ALA A 25 -46.58 -31.56 0.61
CA ALA A 25 -47.59 -30.82 1.37
C ALA A 25 -47.74 -29.36 0.90
N PRO A 26 -48.93 -28.74 1.07
CA PRO A 26 -49.41 -27.67 0.21
C PRO A 26 -49.09 -26.24 0.69
N LEU A 27 -49.00 -25.34 -0.29
CA LEU A 27 -48.78 -23.90 -0.20
C LEU A 27 -49.82 -23.19 0.69
N ARG A 28 -49.35 -22.53 1.76
CA ARG A 28 -50.11 -21.49 2.47
C ARG A 28 -49.87 -20.13 1.82
N ARG A 29 -50.97 -19.46 1.45
CA ARG A 29 -51.03 -18.07 1.00
C ARG A 29 -50.46 -17.14 2.08
N PHE A 30 -49.48 -16.31 1.72
CA PHE A 30 -49.10 -15.13 2.50
C PHE A 30 -49.84 -13.89 2.01
N GLY A 31 -50.30 -13.11 2.99
CA GLY A 31 -51.09 -11.90 2.81
C GLY A 31 -50.28 -10.71 2.29
N THR A 32 -51.06 -9.79 1.75
CA THR A 32 -50.76 -8.45 1.24
C THR A 32 -49.81 -7.63 2.12
N LEU A 33 -48.75 -7.12 1.48
CA LEU A 33 -47.87 -6.06 1.98
C LEU A 33 -48.59 -4.71 1.97
N SER A 34 -48.62 -4.05 3.12
CA SER A 34 -48.97 -2.64 3.26
C SER A 34 -47.79 -1.76 2.84
N THR A 35 -48.12 -0.70 2.11
CA THR A 35 -47.27 0.41 1.70
C THR A 35 -46.83 1.23 2.91
N PHE A 36 -45.52 1.38 3.14
CA PHE A 36 -44.99 2.37 4.09
C PHE A 36 -44.37 3.55 3.32
N SER A 37 -44.99 4.70 3.52
CA SER A 37 -44.65 6.00 2.95
C SER A 37 -43.33 6.53 3.52
N ARG A 38 -42.47 7.03 2.63
CA ARG A 38 -41.18 7.65 2.94
C ARG A 38 -41.40 9.15 3.14
N THR A 39 -41.53 9.60 4.38
CA THR A 39 -41.47 11.03 4.72
C THR A 39 -40.00 11.45 4.78
N GLY A 40 -39.59 12.30 3.85
CA GLY A 40 -38.30 12.98 3.86
C GLY A 40 -38.29 14.06 4.93
N ALA A 41 -37.35 13.97 5.87
CA ALA A 41 -36.95 15.07 6.72
C ALA A 41 -35.53 15.48 6.29
N GLU A 42 -35.45 16.65 5.67
CA GLU A 42 -34.22 17.36 5.32
C GLU A 42 -33.54 17.83 6.62
N PRO A 43 -32.26 17.50 6.89
CA PRO A 43 -31.58 18.04 8.06
C PRO A 43 -31.23 19.51 7.80
N ALA A 44 -31.83 20.38 8.61
CA ALA A 44 -31.55 21.81 8.67
C ALA A 44 -30.04 22.08 8.79
N GLY A 45 -29.57 23.05 7.99
CA GLY A 45 -28.17 23.42 7.88
C GLY A 45 -27.56 23.81 9.22
N ARG A 46 -26.46 23.14 9.60
CA ARG A 46 -25.58 23.63 10.67
C ARG A 46 -25.01 24.97 10.26
N THR A 47 -25.09 25.94 11.15
CA THR A 47 -24.51 27.27 10.93
C THR A 47 -22.99 27.15 10.86
N ARG A 48 -22.37 28.09 10.14
CA ARG A 48 -20.91 28.13 9.95
C ARG A 48 -20.15 28.18 11.29
N GLU A 49 -20.75 28.78 12.33
CA GLU A 49 -20.21 28.80 13.69
C GLU A 49 -20.11 27.41 14.33
N GLU A 50 -21.09 26.53 14.13
CA GLU A 50 -21.05 25.16 14.68
C GLU A 50 -19.96 24.32 14.02
N ALA A 51 -19.71 24.54 12.72
CA ALA A 51 -18.63 23.89 11.99
C ALA A 51 -17.24 24.40 12.43
N GLU A 52 -17.11 25.70 12.74
CA GLU A 52 -15.86 26.28 13.24
C GLU A 52 -15.58 25.89 14.71
N ALA A 53 -16.61 25.81 15.55
CA ALA A 53 -16.50 25.31 16.93
C ALA A 53 -16.06 23.84 16.99
N ALA A 54 -16.60 22.98 16.11
CA ALA A 54 -16.18 21.58 16.00
C ALA A 54 -14.71 21.43 15.55
N ARG A 55 -14.25 22.31 14.64
CA ARG A 55 -12.84 22.33 14.19
C ARG A 55 -11.87 22.86 15.25
N ALA A 56 -12.33 23.77 16.11
CA ALA A 56 -11.54 24.29 17.23
C ALA A 56 -11.39 23.24 18.35
N GLY A 57 -12.45 22.47 18.64
CA GLY A 57 -12.40 21.34 19.57
C GLY A 57 -11.41 20.26 19.14
N TYR A 58 -11.48 19.84 17.86
CA TYR A 58 -10.57 18.84 17.29
C TYR A 58 -9.09 19.28 17.33
N ARG A 59 -8.80 20.58 17.13
CA ARG A 59 -7.43 21.11 17.22
C ARG A 59 -6.88 21.10 18.65
N ARG A 60 -7.70 21.33 19.68
CA ARG A 60 -7.27 21.26 21.08
C ARG A 60 -7.01 19.83 21.55
N GLU A 61 -7.85 18.89 21.13
CA GLU A 61 -7.69 17.48 21.47
C GLU A 61 -6.44 16.88 20.80
N LYS A 62 -6.16 17.25 19.55
CA LYS A 62 -4.94 16.84 18.84
C LYS A 62 -3.68 17.48 19.45
N ALA A 63 -3.72 18.74 19.87
CA ALA A 63 -2.60 19.40 20.54
C ALA A 63 -2.28 18.79 21.92
N ALA A 64 -3.29 18.23 22.62
CA ALA A 64 -3.10 17.52 23.89
C ALA A 64 -2.58 16.08 23.70
N SER A 65 -2.79 15.45 22.54
CA SER A 65 -2.30 14.09 22.26
C SER A 65 -0.84 14.03 21.82
N TRP A 66 -0.25 15.14 21.39
CA TRP A 66 1.21 15.24 21.19
C TRP A 66 1.87 15.45 22.54
N GLY A 67 2.12 14.36 23.25
CA GLY A 67 2.92 14.37 24.48
C GLY A 67 4.25 15.09 24.25
N THR A 68 4.71 15.83 25.26
CA THR A 68 6.02 16.47 25.27
C THR A 68 7.10 15.49 24.85
N PRO A 69 7.94 15.79 23.84
CA PRO A 69 8.99 14.89 23.41
C PRO A 69 9.98 14.69 24.56
N THR A 70 10.01 13.50 25.12
CA THR A 70 11.06 13.09 26.05
C THR A 70 12.36 13.03 25.25
N ARG A 71 13.27 13.97 25.55
CA ARG A 71 14.67 13.98 25.10
C ARG A 71 15.30 12.61 25.38
N HIS A 72 15.48 11.80 24.34
CA HIS A 72 16.40 10.67 24.37
C HIS A 72 17.74 11.19 23.86
N ARG A 73 18.60 11.66 24.78
CA ARG A 73 19.88 12.32 24.47
C ARG A 73 21.11 11.48 24.82
N ASP A 74 20.95 10.19 25.08
CA ASP A 74 22.05 9.34 25.53
C ASP A 74 22.05 8.04 24.73
N ASP A 75 22.66 8.02 23.54
CA ASP A 75 23.34 6.80 22.99
C ASP A 75 24.09 6.97 21.64
N ILE A 76 24.69 8.15 21.37
CA ILE A 76 25.55 8.34 20.17
C ILE A 76 27.05 8.36 20.55
N SER A 77 27.42 7.76 21.69
CA SER A 77 28.83 7.64 22.11
C SER A 77 29.52 6.38 21.57
N GLY A 78 28.79 5.49 20.88
CA GLY A 78 29.29 4.19 20.41
C GLY A 78 29.88 4.16 18.97
N LEU A 79 29.64 5.17 18.14
CA LEU A 79 30.01 5.12 16.70
C LEU A 79 31.35 5.79 16.36
N SER A 80 32.12 6.31 17.32
CA SER A 80 33.41 6.98 17.06
C SER A 80 34.66 6.07 17.06
N ARG A 81 34.49 4.76 16.89
CA ARG A 81 35.62 3.80 16.83
C ARG A 81 35.67 2.99 15.53
N GLN A 82 35.70 3.68 14.39
CA GLN A 82 36.39 3.20 13.19
C GLN A 82 37.28 4.32 12.63
N GLY A 83 38.21 4.80 13.46
CA GLY A 83 39.29 5.71 13.06
C GLY A 83 40.42 4.95 12.38
N GLY A 84 40.16 4.40 11.19
CA GLY A 84 41.15 3.68 10.38
C GLY A 84 41.59 4.42 9.10
N GLU A 85 40.73 5.26 8.52
CA GLU A 85 40.97 5.80 7.16
C GLU A 85 41.30 7.30 7.10
N ALA A 86 41.12 8.03 8.21
CA ALA A 86 41.53 9.44 8.32
C ALA A 86 43.03 9.70 8.02
N PRO A 87 44.00 8.84 8.38
CA PRO A 87 45.41 9.16 8.09
C PRO A 87 45.76 9.08 6.60
N GLU A 88 44.99 8.34 5.79
CA GLU A 88 45.30 8.18 4.37
C GLU A 88 44.81 9.37 3.54
N ILE A 89 43.66 9.95 3.90
CA ILE A 89 43.17 11.20 3.30
C ILE A 89 44.13 12.36 3.62
N VAL A 90 44.61 12.43 4.88
CA VAL A 90 45.58 13.47 5.27
C VAL A 90 46.90 13.31 4.51
N LYS A 91 47.40 12.08 4.33
CA LYS A 91 48.58 11.82 3.50
C LYS A 91 48.37 12.16 2.02
N GLN A 92 47.20 11.88 1.47
CA GLN A 92 46.87 12.25 0.09
C GLN A 92 46.80 13.78 -0.07
N MET A 93 46.25 14.50 0.91
CA MET A 93 46.24 15.96 0.90
C MET A 93 47.65 16.55 1.05
N GLU A 94 48.51 16.00 1.90
CA GLU A 94 49.89 16.47 2.01
C GLU A 94 50.72 16.18 0.74
N LYS A 95 50.49 15.02 0.11
CA LYS A 95 51.11 14.69 -1.18
C LYS A 95 50.66 15.66 -2.28
N LEU A 96 49.37 15.98 -2.37
CA LEU A 96 48.86 16.95 -3.33
C LEU A 96 49.42 18.36 -3.09
N LYS A 97 49.57 18.77 -1.82
CA LYS A 97 50.23 20.05 -1.47
C LYS A 97 51.70 20.08 -1.86
N ALA A 98 52.41 18.96 -1.71
CA ALA A 98 53.81 18.85 -2.13
C ALA A 98 53.96 18.89 -3.67
N GLU A 99 53.10 18.18 -4.40
CA GLU A 99 53.07 18.23 -5.88
C GLU A 99 52.68 19.62 -6.40
N GLN A 100 51.82 20.36 -5.68
CA GLN A 100 51.45 21.74 -6.00
C GLN A 100 52.61 22.74 -5.79
N ALA A 101 53.55 22.44 -4.87
CA ALA A 101 54.71 23.28 -4.58
C ALA A 101 55.87 23.09 -5.57
N GLU A 102 55.96 21.94 -6.24
CA GLU A 102 57.06 21.61 -7.17
C GLU A 102 56.82 22.06 -8.62
N GLY A 103 55.63 22.57 -8.93
CA GLY A 103 55.41 23.43 -10.09
C GLY A 103 55.30 22.72 -11.44
N GLU A 104 54.06 22.41 -11.85
CA GLU A 104 53.58 22.59 -13.23
C GLU A 104 52.05 22.40 -13.27
N MET A 105 51.31 23.01 -12.34
CA MET A 105 49.86 23.05 -12.46
C MET A 105 49.49 24.29 -13.27
N ASP A 106 48.89 24.05 -14.43
CA ASP A 106 48.45 25.09 -15.35
C ASP A 106 47.67 26.16 -14.57
N LYS A 107 48.09 27.42 -14.69
CA LYS A 107 47.62 28.56 -13.88
C LYS A 107 46.10 28.78 -13.82
N PRO A 108 45.24 28.26 -14.74
CA PRO A 108 43.79 28.39 -14.59
C PRO A 108 43.21 27.67 -13.35
N ILE A 109 43.81 26.56 -12.89
CA ILE A 109 43.21 25.70 -11.85
C ILE A 109 43.56 26.19 -10.44
N ALA A 110 44.73 26.82 -10.27
CA ALA A 110 45.18 27.32 -8.97
C ALA A 110 44.28 28.43 -8.41
N GLY A 111 43.70 29.27 -9.27
CA GLY A 111 42.72 30.29 -8.86
C GLY A 111 41.38 29.67 -8.42
N GLU A 112 40.91 28.63 -9.11
CA GLU A 112 39.68 27.92 -8.74
C GLU A 112 39.80 27.16 -7.42
N LEU A 113 40.98 26.61 -7.13
CA LEU A 113 41.24 25.87 -5.90
C LEU A 113 41.38 26.81 -4.69
N ASP A 114 41.98 27.99 -4.89
CA ASP A 114 42.06 28.99 -3.83
C ASP A 114 40.67 29.54 -3.48
N ASP A 115 39.78 29.73 -4.46
CA ASP A 115 38.36 30.07 -4.23
C ASP A 115 37.56 28.96 -3.53
N LEU A 116 37.91 27.69 -3.76
CA LEU A 116 37.30 26.53 -3.07
C LEU A 116 37.83 26.38 -1.64
N MET A 117 39.09 26.74 -1.40
CA MET A 117 39.75 26.69 -0.09
C MET A 117 39.45 27.93 0.77
N ASN A 118 39.15 29.08 0.14
CA ASN A 118 38.64 30.30 0.78
C ASN A 118 37.12 30.41 0.76
N TYR A 119 36.41 29.42 0.20
CA TYR A 119 34.98 29.29 0.43
C TYR A 119 34.79 29.25 1.94
N PRO A 120 33.84 29.99 2.53
CA PRO A 120 33.62 29.99 3.96
C PRO A 120 32.99 28.66 4.38
N SER A 121 33.74 27.56 4.27
CA SER A 121 33.62 26.41 5.14
C SER A 121 34.13 26.81 6.53
N GLN A 122 33.63 27.92 7.06
CA GLN A 122 33.30 27.90 8.47
C GLN A 122 32.43 26.66 8.58
N MET A 123 32.99 25.60 9.16
CA MET A 123 32.21 24.56 9.80
C MET A 123 31.44 25.28 10.89
N VAL A 124 30.44 26.07 10.48
CA VAL A 124 29.50 26.66 11.37
C VAL A 124 28.88 25.45 12.01
N ASP A 125 28.93 25.42 13.32
CA ASP A 125 28.49 24.31 14.13
C ASP A 125 27.02 24.07 13.80
N LEU A 126 26.76 23.19 12.82
CA LEU A 126 25.44 22.97 12.22
C LEU A 126 24.46 22.51 13.29
N GLU A 127 24.96 21.96 14.40
CA GLU A 127 24.19 21.59 15.58
C GLU A 127 23.60 22.81 16.34
N LYS A 128 24.19 23.99 16.19
CA LYS A 128 23.76 25.22 16.89
C LYS A 128 22.91 26.16 16.04
N MET A 129 22.85 25.93 14.72
CA MET A 129 21.98 26.69 13.84
C MET A 129 20.54 26.23 13.95
N ASP A 130 19.62 27.18 13.88
CA ASP A 130 18.20 26.89 13.72
C ASP A 130 17.95 26.10 12.42
N VAL A 131 16.92 25.26 12.41
CA VAL A 131 16.62 24.37 11.27
C VAL A 131 16.37 25.19 10.00
N GLU A 132 15.70 26.34 10.09
CA GLU A 132 15.46 27.22 8.94
C GLU A 132 16.76 27.80 8.37
N ALA A 133 17.70 28.18 9.24
CA ALA A 133 19.01 28.69 8.84
C ALA A 133 19.88 27.61 8.17
N ARG A 134 19.75 26.36 8.60
CA ARG A 134 20.46 25.23 7.96
C ARG A 134 19.91 24.93 6.58
N ILE A 135 18.58 24.91 6.43
CA ILE A 135 17.93 24.64 5.15
C ILE A 135 18.30 25.73 4.14
N SER A 136 18.25 27.01 4.53
CA SER A 136 18.60 28.11 3.64
C SER A 136 20.08 28.10 3.23
N MET A 137 20.98 27.73 4.14
CA MET A 137 22.41 27.58 3.82
C MET A 137 22.65 26.44 2.82
N ILE A 138 22.03 25.28 3.02
CA ILE A 138 22.14 24.14 2.09
C ILE A 138 21.59 24.49 0.71
N GLN A 139 20.46 25.23 0.65
CA GLN A 139 19.91 25.71 -0.62
C GLN A 139 20.86 26.68 -1.32
N ALA A 140 21.43 27.64 -0.59
CA ALA A 140 22.39 28.60 -1.16
C ALA A 140 23.65 27.92 -1.70
N ASP A 141 24.17 26.90 -1.01
CA ASP A 141 25.31 26.12 -1.48
C ASP A 141 24.96 25.31 -2.74
N ALA A 142 23.79 24.67 -2.76
CA ALA A 142 23.33 23.95 -3.95
C ALA A 142 23.20 24.86 -5.18
N ASP A 143 22.64 26.06 -5.01
CA ASP A 143 22.51 27.06 -6.07
C ASP A 143 23.87 27.56 -6.55
N TYR A 144 24.82 27.76 -5.63
CA TYR A 144 26.19 28.13 -5.96
C TYR A 144 26.87 27.07 -6.84
N PHE A 145 26.78 25.79 -6.47
CA PHE A 145 27.36 24.70 -7.26
C PHE A 145 26.67 24.52 -8.61
N ALA A 146 25.34 24.67 -8.67
CA ALA A 146 24.58 24.59 -9.92
C ALA A 146 25.04 25.68 -10.91
N LYS A 147 25.17 26.94 -10.46
CA LYS A 147 25.68 28.04 -11.29
C LYS A 147 27.08 27.77 -11.81
N ARG A 148 27.96 27.23 -10.97
CA ARG A 148 29.35 26.90 -11.35
C ARG A 148 29.43 25.75 -12.36
N ALA A 149 28.52 24.79 -12.29
CA ALA A 149 28.38 23.72 -13.28
C ALA A 149 27.81 24.20 -14.63
N GLY A 150 27.58 25.51 -14.80
CA GLY A 150 27.02 26.10 -16.01
C GLY A 150 25.50 25.89 -16.14
N TRP A 151 24.83 25.48 -15.07
CA TRP A 151 23.37 25.43 -15.06
C TRP A 151 22.85 26.85 -14.87
N LYS A 152 21.99 27.28 -15.79
CA LYS A 152 21.29 28.56 -15.67
C LYS A 152 20.17 28.36 -14.66
N ALA A 153 20.43 28.74 -13.41
CA ALA A 153 19.36 28.97 -12.45
C ALA A 153 18.69 30.28 -12.85
N ASP A 154 17.43 30.22 -13.23
CA ASP A 154 16.64 31.39 -13.62
C ASP A 154 16.65 32.40 -12.45
N GLU A 155 17.05 33.65 -12.71
CA GLU A 155 17.34 34.68 -11.68
C GLU A 155 16.08 35.21 -10.97
N ASP A 156 14.92 34.73 -11.39
CA ASP A 156 13.57 35.12 -10.97
C ASP A 156 13.31 34.83 -9.48
N GLY A 157 14.12 33.99 -8.83
CA GLY A 157 13.88 33.51 -7.46
C GLY A 157 12.55 32.77 -7.30
N GLN A 158 11.90 32.51 -8.42
CA GLN A 158 10.59 31.93 -8.57
C GLN A 158 10.69 30.94 -9.72
N THR A 159 11.59 29.97 -9.57
CA THR A 159 11.39 28.70 -10.23
C THR A 159 10.14 28.09 -9.60
N ASP A 160 8.98 28.50 -10.11
CA ASP A 160 7.85 27.61 -10.35
C ASP A 160 8.31 26.52 -11.34
N LEU A 161 9.39 25.81 -11.00
CA LEU A 161 9.47 24.42 -11.36
C LEU A 161 8.33 23.82 -10.56
N GLU A 162 7.14 23.80 -11.17
CA GLU A 162 6.09 22.90 -10.74
C GLU A 162 6.82 21.60 -10.41
N ALA A 163 6.77 21.17 -9.16
CA ALA A 163 7.35 19.92 -8.68
C ALA A 163 6.61 18.72 -9.30
N ARG A 164 6.29 18.80 -10.58
CA ARG A 164 5.56 17.85 -11.38
C ARG A 164 6.47 17.02 -12.27
N GLU A 165 7.69 17.43 -12.61
CA GLU A 165 8.47 16.67 -13.60
C GLU A 165 9.99 16.54 -13.36
N THR A 166 10.52 16.82 -12.16
CA THR A 166 11.81 16.24 -11.75
C THR A 166 11.59 14.87 -11.13
N SER A 167 10.95 13.96 -11.89
CA SER A 167 11.05 12.53 -11.63
C SER A 167 12.46 12.09 -11.99
N TRP A 168 13.42 12.34 -11.08
CA TRP A 168 14.77 11.81 -11.17
C TRP A 168 14.66 10.28 -11.32
N SER A 169 14.94 9.78 -12.52
CA SER A 169 14.75 8.38 -12.95
C SER A 169 15.72 7.37 -12.30
N GLY A 170 16.32 7.75 -11.16
CA GLY A 170 17.41 7.05 -10.47
C GLY A 170 17.11 6.74 -9.00
N GLN A 171 16.11 7.40 -8.40
CA GLN A 171 15.41 6.83 -7.25
C GLN A 171 14.27 5.99 -7.81
N ALA A 172 14.44 4.67 -7.78
CA ALA A 172 13.37 3.74 -8.09
C ALA A 172 12.15 4.09 -7.22
N GLY A 173 11.12 4.66 -7.84
CA GLY A 173 9.83 5.05 -7.26
C GLY A 173 9.74 4.93 -5.75
N MET A 174 10.30 5.90 -5.02
CA MET A 174 9.84 6.15 -3.67
C MET A 174 8.38 6.56 -3.81
N ASP A 175 7.48 5.58 -3.65
CA ASP A 175 6.06 5.82 -3.66
C ASP A 175 5.78 6.91 -2.62
N GLU A 176 5.27 8.06 -3.06
CA GLU A 176 4.71 9.04 -2.15
C GLU A 176 3.70 8.30 -1.26
N VAL A 177 3.94 8.34 0.05
CA VAL A 177 3.05 7.75 1.05
C VAL A 177 1.82 8.64 1.12
N GLU A 178 0.95 8.53 0.13
CA GLU A 178 -0.31 9.24 0.10
C GLU A 178 -1.24 8.61 1.15
N ASN A 179 -1.43 9.32 2.26
CA ASN A 179 -2.42 8.97 3.27
C ASN A 179 -3.81 9.35 2.74
N PHE A 180 -4.65 8.37 2.42
CA PHE A 180 -6.02 8.64 1.95
C PHE A 180 -7.03 8.56 3.09
N ASP A 181 -7.86 9.60 3.18
CA ASP A 181 -8.94 9.72 4.16
C ASP A 181 -10.24 8.96 3.77
N GLY A 182 -10.21 8.12 2.72
CA GLY A 182 -11.40 7.45 2.21
C GLY A 182 -11.22 5.97 1.88
N ALA A 183 -11.94 5.10 2.60
CA ALA A 183 -12.00 3.64 2.38
C ALA A 183 -12.19 3.24 0.90
N TRP A 184 -13.08 3.95 0.19
CA TRP A 184 -13.39 3.69 -1.22
C TRP A 184 -12.41 4.33 -2.20
N ALA A 185 -11.74 5.42 -1.81
CA ALA A 185 -10.76 6.10 -2.65
C ALA A 185 -9.49 5.26 -2.86
N ALA A 186 -9.23 4.30 -1.97
CA ALA A 186 -8.08 3.39 -2.07
C ALA A 186 -8.24 2.28 -3.13
N LEU A 187 -9.48 1.94 -3.53
CA LEU A 187 -9.75 0.89 -4.52
C LEU A 187 -9.06 1.11 -5.88
N PRO A 188 -9.21 2.28 -6.55
CA PRO A 188 -8.60 2.50 -7.85
C PRO A 188 -7.07 2.50 -7.84
N LYS A 189 -6.42 2.65 -6.68
CA LYS A 189 -4.94 2.56 -6.58
C LYS A 189 -4.46 1.12 -6.43
N ARG A 190 -5.31 0.20 -5.98
CA ARG A 190 -4.98 -1.21 -5.73
C ARG A 190 -5.72 -2.16 -6.68
N LYS A 191 -5.79 -1.79 -7.97
CA LYS A 191 -6.54 -2.52 -9.00
C LYS A 191 -6.13 -3.99 -9.10
N LEU A 192 -4.85 -4.30 -8.99
CA LEU A 192 -4.35 -5.68 -9.10
C LEU A 192 -4.75 -6.54 -7.90
N LEU A 193 -4.67 -5.98 -6.68
CA LEU A 193 -5.15 -6.63 -5.46
C LEU A 193 -6.65 -6.91 -5.57
N LEU A 194 -7.43 -5.90 -5.96
CA LEU A 194 -8.87 -6.02 -6.15
C LEU A 194 -9.23 -7.05 -7.24
N ALA A 195 -8.58 -6.99 -8.40
CA ALA A 195 -8.83 -7.93 -9.49
C ALA A 195 -8.57 -9.37 -9.06
N GLY A 196 -7.52 -9.59 -8.27
CA GLY A 196 -7.23 -10.90 -7.74
C GLY A 196 -8.19 -11.35 -6.62
N ASP A 197 -8.68 -10.44 -5.77
CA ASP A 197 -9.77 -10.74 -4.82
C ASP A 197 -11.03 -11.19 -5.59
N LEU A 198 -11.38 -10.50 -6.69
CA LEU A 198 -12.51 -10.88 -7.54
C LEU A 198 -12.28 -12.23 -8.23
N LEU A 199 -11.07 -12.48 -8.72
CA LEU A 199 -10.69 -13.76 -9.32
C LEU A 199 -10.76 -14.90 -8.28
N ALA A 200 -10.34 -14.65 -7.05
CA ALA A 200 -10.41 -15.63 -5.96
C ALA A 200 -11.86 -16.05 -5.65
N LEU A 201 -12.79 -15.08 -5.60
CA LEU A 201 -14.22 -15.35 -5.44
C LEU A 201 -14.85 -16.03 -6.66
N TYR A 202 -14.39 -15.66 -7.86
CA TYR A 202 -14.78 -16.32 -9.09
C TYR A 202 -14.35 -17.80 -9.10
N LEU A 203 -13.10 -18.09 -8.72
CA LEU A 203 -12.56 -19.45 -8.65
C LEU A 203 -13.31 -20.31 -7.64
N PHE A 204 -13.70 -19.75 -6.50
CA PHE A 204 -14.60 -20.42 -5.56
C PHE A 204 -15.90 -20.87 -6.24
N ALA A 205 -16.59 -19.96 -6.94
CA ALA A 205 -17.84 -20.29 -7.63
C ALA A 205 -17.62 -21.30 -8.77
N PHE A 206 -16.55 -21.14 -9.55
CA PHE A 206 -16.19 -22.02 -10.64
C PHE A 206 -15.95 -23.45 -10.15
N ILE A 207 -15.09 -23.61 -9.14
CA ILE A 207 -14.76 -24.91 -8.56
C ILE A 207 -16.00 -25.53 -7.92
N GLY A 208 -16.78 -24.75 -7.15
CA GLY A 208 -18.01 -25.23 -6.53
C GLY A 208 -18.99 -25.81 -7.55
N ARG A 209 -19.26 -25.07 -8.64
CA ARG A 209 -20.14 -25.53 -9.73
C ARG A 209 -19.58 -26.77 -10.42
N ALA A 210 -18.29 -26.77 -10.76
CA ALA A 210 -17.63 -27.91 -11.39
C ALA A 210 -17.70 -29.17 -10.51
N SER A 211 -17.53 -29.05 -9.19
CA SER A 211 -17.65 -30.15 -8.24
C SER A 211 -19.06 -30.74 -8.16
N HIS A 212 -20.10 -29.94 -8.47
CA HIS A 212 -21.48 -30.40 -8.55
C HIS A 212 -21.87 -30.92 -9.96
N GLY A 213 -20.92 -30.99 -10.90
CA GLY A 213 -21.19 -31.42 -12.28
C GLY A 213 -22.02 -30.40 -13.08
N GLU A 214 -22.08 -29.15 -12.61
CA GLU A 214 -22.77 -28.08 -13.32
C GLU A 214 -21.92 -27.59 -14.51
N ASP A 215 -22.58 -27.01 -15.51
CA ASP A 215 -21.89 -26.51 -16.69
C ASP A 215 -20.95 -25.33 -16.35
N VAL A 216 -19.68 -25.52 -16.71
CA VAL A 216 -18.58 -24.55 -16.59
C VAL A 216 -17.82 -24.37 -17.91
N SER A 217 -18.35 -24.90 -19.02
CA SER A 217 -17.69 -24.96 -20.33
C SER A 217 -17.28 -23.60 -20.91
N GLY A 218 -17.97 -22.52 -20.53
CA GLY A 218 -17.65 -21.13 -20.91
C GLY A 218 -16.42 -20.51 -20.22
N GLY A 219 -15.73 -21.23 -19.33
CA GLY A 219 -14.55 -20.69 -18.63
C GLY A 219 -14.87 -19.38 -17.93
N LEU A 220 -14.04 -18.33 -18.10
CA LEU A 220 -14.21 -16.99 -17.52
C LEU A 220 -15.44 -16.22 -18.03
N LEU A 221 -16.03 -16.61 -19.15
CA LEU A 221 -17.19 -15.94 -19.75
C LEU A 221 -18.52 -16.60 -19.36
N ASN A 222 -18.48 -17.63 -18.52
CA ASN A 222 -19.68 -18.33 -18.09
C ASN A 222 -20.50 -17.45 -17.12
N LEU A 223 -21.65 -16.98 -17.60
CA LEU A 223 -22.55 -16.10 -16.83
C LEU A 223 -23.08 -16.77 -15.56
N GLU A 224 -23.31 -18.07 -15.56
CA GLU A 224 -23.82 -18.82 -14.40
C GLU A 224 -22.80 -18.88 -13.25
N VAL A 225 -21.51 -18.95 -13.59
CA VAL A 225 -20.42 -18.86 -12.61
C VAL A 225 -20.40 -17.45 -11.99
N TRP A 226 -20.52 -16.41 -12.83
CA TRP A 226 -20.61 -15.03 -12.35
C TRP A 226 -21.84 -14.78 -11.47
N GLN A 227 -23.00 -15.31 -11.83
CA GLN A 227 -24.20 -15.22 -10.98
C GLN A 227 -24.01 -15.92 -9.62
N THR A 228 -23.24 -17.01 -9.60
CA THR A 228 -22.92 -17.73 -8.36
C THR A 228 -21.94 -16.95 -7.49
N ALA A 229 -20.94 -16.29 -8.09
CA ALA A 229 -19.96 -15.46 -7.40
C ALA A 229 -20.50 -14.08 -6.97
N ALA A 230 -21.44 -13.51 -7.73
CA ALA A 230 -21.98 -12.17 -7.58
C ALA A 230 -22.38 -11.78 -6.14
N PRO A 231 -23.14 -12.59 -5.37
CA PRO A 231 -23.50 -12.22 -4.00
C PRO A 231 -22.28 -12.10 -3.07
N PHE A 232 -21.27 -12.94 -3.24
CA PHE A 232 -20.02 -12.87 -2.46
C PHE A 232 -19.17 -11.68 -2.87
N ILE A 233 -19.10 -11.38 -4.18
CA ILE A 233 -18.44 -10.18 -4.69
C ILE A 233 -19.12 -8.92 -4.15
N ALA A 234 -20.44 -8.87 -4.15
CA ALA A 234 -21.20 -7.75 -3.59
C ALA A 234 -20.94 -7.57 -2.09
N GLY A 235 -20.95 -8.67 -1.32
CA GLY A 235 -20.61 -8.64 0.10
C GLY A 235 -19.18 -8.18 0.37
N TRP A 236 -18.22 -8.64 -0.44
CA TRP A 236 -16.81 -8.22 -0.38
C TRP A 236 -16.66 -6.73 -0.67
N LEU A 237 -17.19 -6.26 -1.80
CA LEU A 237 -17.09 -4.86 -2.18
C LEU A 237 -17.79 -3.94 -1.18
N ALA A 238 -18.90 -4.37 -0.58
CA ALA A 238 -19.63 -3.57 0.40
C ALA A 238 -18.87 -3.35 1.72
N LEU A 239 -18.17 -4.38 2.23
CA LEU A 239 -17.57 -4.34 3.57
C LEU A 239 -16.04 -4.27 3.57
N ALA A 240 -15.34 -4.78 2.56
CA ALA A 240 -13.89 -4.81 2.57
C ALA A 240 -13.25 -3.40 2.57
N PRO A 241 -13.70 -2.43 1.75
CA PRO A 241 -13.17 -1.07 1.79
C PRO A 241 -13.29 -0.39 3.16
N PRO A 242 -14.48 -0.27 3.79
CA PRO A 242 -14.60 0.39 5.09
C PRO A 242 -13.88 -0.35 6.22
N LEU A 243 -13.63 -1.65 6.07
CA LEU A 243 -12.85 -2.45 7.03
C LEU A 243 -11.33 -2.35 6.82
N GLY A 244 -10.85 -1.49 5.93
CA GLY A 244 -9.42 -1.25 5.75
C GLY A 244 -8.69 -2.29 4.88
N ALA A 245 -9.44 -3.15 4.17
CA ALA A 245 -8.88 -4.22 3.35
C ALA A 245 -8.01 -3.74 2.18
N PHE A 246 -8.06 -2.44 1.86
CA PHE A 246 -7.31 -1.77 0.80
C PHE A 246 -6.42 -0.64 1.33
N THR A 247 -6.10 -0.64 2.63
CA THR A 247 -5.15 0.32 3.23
C THR A 247 -3.70 -0.04 2.89
N ARG A 248 -2.73 0.82 3.27
CA ARG A 248 -1.30 0.49 3.12
C ARG A 248 -0.94 -0.80 3.83
N GLY A 249 -1.44 -0.99 5.06
CA GLY A 249 -1.22 -2.20 5.85
C GLY A 249 -1.61 -3.48 5.13
N SER A 250 -2.60 -3.45 4.23
CA SER A 250 -3.03 -4.66 3.49
C SER A 250 -2.05 -5.14 2.42
N THR A 251 -0.93 -4.44 2.23
CA THR A 251 0.12 -4.83 1.29
C THR A 251 1.55 -4.67 1.82
N MET A 252 1.73 -4.23 3.07
CA MET A 252 3.08 -4.01 3.62
C MET A 252 3.79 -5.34 3.85
N THR A 253 3.19 -6.22 4.65
CA THR A 253 3.75 -7.54 4.93
C THR A 253 2.73 -8.62 4.66
N VAL A 254 3.19 -9.84 4.43
CA VAL A 254 2.28 -10.99 4.20
C VAL A 254 1.35 -11.20 5.40
N GLN A 255 1.86 -10.99 6.62
CA GLN A 255 1.07 -11.11 7.84
C GLN A 255 -0.02 -10.02 7.91
N MET A 256 0.33 -8.76 7.67
CA MET A 256 -0.64 -7.67 7.71
C MET A 256 -1.68 -7.79 6.60
N ALA A 257 -1.26 -8.15 5.38
CA ALA A 257 -2.16 -8.43 4.27
C ALA A 257 -3.16 -9.56 4.58
N ALA A 258 -2.68 -10.64 5.20
CA ALA A 258 -3.51 -11.76 5.62
C ALA A 258 -4.47 -11.36 6.75
N MET A 259 -4.01 -10.58 7.75
CA MET A 259 -4.83 -10.14 8.87
C MET A 259 -5.93 -9.16 8.44
N GLU A 260 -5.60 -8.14 7.66
CA GLU A 260 -6.58 -7.19 7.12
C GLU A 260 -7.57 -7.87 6.17
N GLY A 261 -7.09 -8.83 5.36
CA GLY A 261 -7.95 -9.69 4.55
C GLY A 261 -8.88 -10.57 5.39
N ALA A 262 -8.38 -11.19 6.45
CA ALA A 262 -9.16 -12.05 7.32
C ALA A 262 -10.26 -11.29 8.06
N LYS A 263 -9.95 -10.11 8.61
CA LYS A 263 -10.94 -9.23 9.28
C LYS A 263 -12.09 -8.87 8.33
N ALA A 264 -11.75 -8.43 7.11
CA ALA A 264 -12.73 -8.10 6.09
C ALA A 264 -13.54 -9.33 5.64
N ALA A 265 -12.87 -10.48 5.41
CA ALA A 265 -13.50 -11.71 4.96
C ALA A 265 -14.49 -12.26 5.99
N ALA A 266 -14.16 -12.17 7.27
CA ALA A 266 -15.02 -12.63 8.37
C ALA A 266 -16.42 -11.98 8.38
N LEU A 267 -16.54 -10.71 7.97
CA LEU A 267 -17.83 -10.01 7.93
C LEU A 267 -18.48 -10.04 6.54
N SER A 268 -17.68 -9.89 5.49
CA SER A 268 -18.14 -9.87 4.10
C SER A 268 -18.67 -11.21 3.59
N MET A 269 -18.10 -12.35 4.00
CA MET A 269 -18.54 -13.66 3.52
C MET A 269 -19.92 -14.06 4.05
N PRO A 270 -20.23 -13.90 5.36
CA PRO A 270 -21.60 -14.03 5.85
C PRO A 270 -22.57 -13.07 5.14
N LEU A 271 -22.16 -11.83 4.88
CA LEU A 271 -22.98 -10.88 4.13
C LEU A 271 -23.29 -11.40 2.71
N GLY A 272 -22.30 -12.00 2.04
CA GLY A 272 -22.49 -12.63 0.73
C GLY A 272 -23.51 -13.78 0.78
N VAL A 273 -23.48 -14.60 1.82
CA VAL A 273 -24.50 -15.64 2.05
C VAL A 273 -25.88 -15.04 2.24
N CYS A 274 -26.01 -13.97 3.03
CA CYS A 274 -27.27 -13.26 3.25
C CYS A 274 -27.83 -12.66 1.94
N ILE A 275 -26.97 -12.02 1.14
CA ILE A 275 -27.35 -11.48 -0.18
C ILE A 275 -27.84 -12.62 -1.09
N ARG A 276 -27.12 -13.74 -1.13
CA ARG A 276 -27.53 -14.91 -1.91
C ARG A 276 -28.90 -15.42 -1.47
N ALA A 277 -29.12 -15.58 -0.17
CA ALA A 277 -30.38 -16.05 0.38
C ALA A 277 -31.54 -15.11 0.01
N GLY A 278 -31.32 -13.79 0.12
CA GLY A 278 -32.29 -12.77 -0.27
C GLY A 278 -32.62 -12.80 -1.78
N LEU A 279 -31.61 -12.98 -2.63
CA LEU A 279 -31.80 -13.04 -4.09
C LEU A 279 -32.49 -14.33 -4.56
N LYS A 280 -32.23 -15.46 -3.91
CA LYS A 280 -32.85 -16.76 -4.25
C LYS A 280 -34.19 -16.99 -3.55
N GLY A 281 -34.48 -16.26 -2.47
CA GLY A 281 -35.71 -16.43 -1.68
C GLY A 281 -35.70 -17.69 -0.81
N GLU A 282 -34.55 -18.32 -0.62
CA GLU A 282 -34.38 -19.54 0.16
C GLU A 282 -33.08 -19.50 0.96
N LEU A 283 -33.08 -20.11 2.14
CA LEU A 283 -31.87 -20.25 2.94
C LEU A 283 -31.02 -21.38 2.36
N PRO A 284 -29.74 -21.14 2.04
CA PRO A 284 -28.85 -22.20 1.57
C PRO A 284 -28.69 -23.30 2.61
N PRO A 285 -28.42 -24.56 2.19
CA PRO A 285 -28.12 -25.64 3.12
C PRO A 285 -26.99 -25.26 4.10
N PRO A 286 -27.08 -25.61 5.40
CA PRO A 286 -26.06 -25.23 6.38
C PRO A 286 -24.63 -25.64 6.01
N VAL A 287 -24.48 -26.79 5.35
CA VAL A 287 -23.18 -27.27 4.84
C VAL A 287 -22.63 -26.33 3.77
N PHE A 288 -23.47 -25.85 2.85
CA PHE A 288 -23.06 -24.86 1.85
C PHE A 288 -22.60 -23.56 2.52
N VAL A 289 -23.30 -23.09 3.56
CA VAL A 289 -22.91 -21.89 4.30
C VAL A 289 -21.52 -22.06 4.93
N GLY A 290 -21.29 -23.16 5.65
CA GLY A 290 -19.99 -23.42 6.28
C GLY A 290 -18.84 -23.55 5.27
N VAL A 291 -19.04 -24.35 4.21
CA VAL A 291 -18.03 -24.57 3.18
C VAL A 291 -17.76 -23.29 2.38
N SER A 292 -18.79 -22.54 2.00
CA SER A 292 -18.62 -21.30 1.23
C SER A 292 -17.85 -20.24 2.02
N ILE A 293 -18.19 -19.99 3.28
CA ILE A 293 -17.44 -19.05 4.13
C ILE A 293 -15.98 -19.49 4.28
N LEU A 294 -15.73 -20.76 4.61
CA LEU A 294 -14.38 -21.26 4.82
C LEU A 294 -13.51 -21.19 3.54
N THR A 295 -14.07 -21.64 2.42
CA THR A 295 -13.33 -21.69 1.14
C THR A 295 -13.05 -20.29 0.61
N THR A 296 -14.06 -19.40 0.55
CA THR A 296 -13.87 -18.00 0.12
C THR A 296 -12.92 -17.24 1.02
N PHE A 297 -13.03 -17.38 2.34
CA PHE A 297 -12.06 -16.83 3.30
C PHE A 297 -10.64 -17.25 2.95
N THR A 298 -10.45 -18.55 2.69
CA THR A 298 -9.11 -19.07 2.43
C THR A 298 -8.56 -18.66 1.07
N PHE A 299 -9.42 -18.58 0.04
CA PHE A 299 -9.05 -18.05 -1.27
C PHE A 299 -8.62 -16.58 -1.18
N LEU A 300 -9.36 -15.75 -0.45
CA LEU A 300 -9.03 -14.33 -0.27
C LEU A 300 -7.74 -14.14 0.53
N VAL A 301 -7.61 -14.77 1.69
CA VAL A 301 -6.40 -14.66 2.53
C VAL A 301 -5.19 -15.24 1.80
N GLY A 302 -5.35 -16.39 1.13
CA GLY A 302 -4.31 -17.03 0.34
C GLY A 302 -3.86 -16.17 -0.84
N TRP A 303 -4.79 -15.56 -1.57
CA TRP A 303 -4.47 -14.61 -2.64
C TRP A 303 -3.69 -13.41 -2.11
N ARG A 304 -4.13 -12.80 -1.01
CA ARG A 304 -3.47 -11.60 -0.44
C ARG A 304 -2.07 -11.87 0.06
N ALA A 305 -1.86 -13.03 0.71
CA ALA A 305 -0.54 -13.49 1.09
C ALA A 305 0.35 -13.71 -0.14
N LEU A 306 -0.19 -14.35 -1.19
CA LEU A 306 0.53 -14.58 -2.44
C LEU A 306 0.86 -13.27 -3.16
N TYR A 307 -0.09 -12.36 -3.29
CA TYR A 307 0.06 -11.05 -3.91
C TYR A 307 1.17 -10.26 -3.22
N THR A 308 1.15 -10.18 -1.89
CA THR A 308 2.18 -9.44 -1.13
C THR A 308 3.55 -10.08 -1.28
N LYS A 309 3.60 -11.42 -1.30
CA LYS A 309 4.84 -12.14 -1.58
C LYS A 309 5.38 -11.91 -3.00
N ILE A 310 4.53 -11.75 -4.00
CA ILE A 310 4.92 -11.46 -5.40
C ILE A 310 5.25 -9.98 -5.62
N ARG A 311 4.68 -9.08 -4.81
CA ARG A 311 4.97 -7.64 -4.88
C ARG A 311 6.26 -7.27 -4.18
N GLY A 312 6.62 -7.97 -3.11
CA GLY A 312 7.72 -7.62 -2.22
C GLY A 312 7.17 -7.02 -0.94
N GLN A 313 7.80 -7.35 0.19
CA GLN A 313 7.40 -6.79 1.48
C GLN A 313 7.99 -5.38 1.63
N GLU A 314 7.23 -4.50 2.27
CA GLU A 314 7.68 -3.16 2.66
C GLU A 314 8.09 -3.20 4.13
N ASP A 315 9.27 -2.66 4.44
CA ASP A 315 9.71 -2.42 5.82
C ASP A 315 9.03 -1.17 6.43
N GLU A 316 9.33 -0.88 7.70
CA GLU A 316 8.77 0.28 8.41
C GLU A 316 9.19 1.61 7.76
N ASP A 317 10.39 1.64 7.17
CA ASP A 317 10.96 2.80 6.48
C ASP A 317 10.40 2.96 5.05
N GLY A 318 9.60 2.00 4.56
CA GLY A 318 9.01 2.00 3.23
C GLY A 318 9.92 1.47 2.13
N ASN A 319 11.09 0.93 2.46
CA ASN A 319 11.92 0.20 1.52
C ASN A 319 11.25 -1.14 1.19
N ARG A 320 11.26 -1.49 -0.09
CA ARG A 320 10.78 -2.80 -0.55
C ARG A 320 11.91 -3.80 -0.60
N GLU A 321 11.70 -4.97 -0.01
CA GLU A 321 12.55 -6.12 -0.27
C GLU A 321 12.48 -6.48 -1.76
N GLU A 322 13.66 -6.69 -2.37
CA GLU A 322 13.78 -7.05 -3.78
C GLU A 322 12.96 -8.30 -4.10
N ASN A 323 11.99 -8.17 -5.00
CA ASN A 323 11.17 -9.30 -5.42
C ASN A 323 11.79 -10.04 -6.61
N LEU A 324 11.50 -11.35 -6.74
CA LEU A 324 11.74 -12.15 -7.94
C LEU A 324 11.23 -11.48 -9.23
N VAL A 325 10.11 -10.76 -9.17
CA VAL A 325 9.60 -10.02 -10.34
C VAL A 325 10.55 -8.90 -10.74
N ASP A 326 11.15 -8.20 -9.77
CA ASP A 326 12.09 -7.12 -10.04
C ASP A 326 13.46 -7.67 -10.49
N THR A 327 13.88 -8.83 -9.96
CA THR A 327 15.02 -9.58 -10.52
C THR A 327 14.78 -9.96 -11.97
N VAL A 328 13.60 -10.51 -12.30
CA VAL A 328 13.24 -10.88 -13.68
C VAL A 328 13.19 -9.64 -14.57
N LYS A 329 12.62 -8.52 -14.11
CA LYS A 329 12.64 -7.25 -14.85
C LYS A 329 14.06 -6.77 -15.08
N MET A 330 14.94 -6.79 -14.08
CA MET A 330 16.34 -6.42 -14.23
C MET A 330 17.04 -7.29 -15.28
N VAL A 331 16.83 -8.60 -15.25
CA VAL A 331 17.39 -9.52 -16.24
C VAL A 331 16.83 -9.20 -17.64
N LEU A 332 15.53 -8.92 -17.76
CA LEU A 332 14.90 -8.54 -19.03
C LEU A 332 15.40 -7.21 -19.57
N THR A 333 15.62 -6.20 -18.72
CA THR A 333 16.17 -4.91 -19.15
C THR A 333 17.63 -5.03 -19.56
N LEU A 334 18.41 -5.89 -18.89
CA LEU A 334 19.76 -6.29 -19.32
C LEU A 334 19.72 -6.95 -20.70
N ILE A 335 18.88 -7.98 -20.89
CA ILE A 335 18.77 -8.69 -22.18
C ILE A 335 18.35 -7.74 -23.29
N LYS A 336 17.39 -6.83 -23.05
CA LYS A 336 16.92 -5.88 -24.07
C LYS A 336 18.00 -4.86 -24.48
N ARG A 337 19.01 -4.65 -23.65
CA ARG A 337 20.12 -3.71 -23.92
C ARG A 337 21.21 -4.30 -24.81
N TRP A 338 21.32 -5.63 -24.87
CA TRP A 338 22.25 -6.36 -25.74
C TRP A 338 21.57 -6.79 -27.05
#